data_AF-A0A2S7NZE1-F1
#
_entry.id   AF-A0A2S7NZE1-F1
#
_cell.length_a   1.000
_cell.length_b   1.000
_cell.length_c   1.000
_cell.angle_alpha   90.00
_cell.angle_beta   90.00
_cell.angle_gamma   90.00
#
_symmetry.space_group_name_H-M   'P 1'
#
loop_
_entity.id
_entity.type
_entity.pdbx_description
1 polymer ?
#
loop_
_entity_poly.entity_id
_entity_poly.type
_entity_poly.pdbx_seq_one_letter_code
_entity_poly.pdbx_strand_id
1 'polypeptide(L)'
;MTFQYPLKLISPSPSHWQKSVLVFLLTYGGGLVGGDQVHLTIDVKPHAKLSIVTQGHTKIFKSATRDIITRQQLHVTLEANSSVCLLPDPVQPFEGSVYEQRQVFTIKEGGSLCLLDWVSAGRTARGEYWDLHAWSGRNEVWATGPDLKNRLLLRDNVLLDGETNTAGEKVVRHKMRGLQIFGTLILNGPLVDKLAGFLMSEFAALPRIGARDFRSDEKKQRDSGMTLSREDSWRIQRLQQEKDEDILWSAAKVRGCTVVKFGAPTVESARIWLGGMIREEGTIAEVFGEDSLMCVR
;
A
#
# COMPACT_ATOMS: atom_id res chain seq x y z
N MET A 1 -16.64 -16.39 -9.92
CA MET A 1 -15.35 -15.77 -10.29
C MET A 1 -14.92 -16.35 -11.63
N THR A 2 -14.58 -15.50 -12.60
CA THR A 2 -14.07 -15.90 -13.91
C THR A 2 -12.73 -15.19 -14.12
N PHE A 3 -11.78 -15.85 -14.77
CA PHE A 3 -10.46 -15.29 -15.08
C PHE A 3 -9.88 -15.96 -16.31
N GLN A 4 -8.90 -15.31 -16.92
CA GLN A 4 -8.14 -15.82 -18.06
C GLN A 4 -6.65 -15.51 -17.86
N TYR A 5 -5.78 -16.35 -18.45
CA TYR A 5 -4.35 -16.08 -18.52
C TYR A 5 -4.07 -14.63 -18.97
N PRO A 6 -3.11 -13.92 -18.33
CA PRO A 6 -2.19 -14.41 -17.30
C PRO A 6 -2.74 -14.37 -15.87
N LEU A 7 -3.97 -13.88 -15.64
CA LEU A 7 -4.55 -13.77 -14.31
C LEU A 7 -5.05 -15.11 -13.78
N LYS A 8 -4.87 -15.35 -12.48
CA LYS A 8 -5.53 -16.43 -11.74
C LYS A 8 -6.11 -15.87 -10.45
N LEU A 9 -7.31 -16.32 -10.12
CA LEU A 9 -7.97 -16.04 -8.84
C LEU A 9 -8.16 -17.34 -8.08
N ILE A 10 -7.72 -17.37 -6.82
CA ILE A 10 -7.92 -18.51 -5.92
C ILE A 10 -8.60 -18.00 -4.66
N SER A 11 -9.65 -18.69 -4.23
CA SER A 11 -10.29 -18.45 -2.93
C SER A 11 -10.32 -19.77 -2.18
N PRO A 12 -9.95 -19.80 -0.88
CA PRO A 12 -10.25 -20.96 -0.06
C PRO A 12 -11.77 -21.14 0.04
N SER A 13 -12.18 -22.35 0.40
CA SER A 13 -13.60 -22.62 0.67
C SER A 13 -14.08 -21.70 1.80
N PRO A 14 -15.27 -21.09 1.66
CA PRO A 14 -15.83 -20.26 2.72
C PRO A 14 -15.96 -21.04 4.03
N SER A 15 -15.63 -20.42 5.15
CA SER A 15 -15.91 -20.97 6.49
C SER A 15 -16.74 -19.99 7.30
N HIS A 16 -17.53 -20.50 8.25
CA HIS A 16 -18.41 -19.67 9.07
C HIS A 16 -17.67 -18.72 10.02
N TRP A 17 -16.38 -18.95 10.26
CA TRP A 17 -15.54 -18.08 11.09
C TRP A 17 -14.84 -16.97 10.30
N GLN A 18 -14.85 -17.03 8.96
CA GLN A 18 -14.20 -16.02 8.13
C GLN A 18 -14.92 -14.68 8.25
N LYS A 19 -14.15 -13.64 8.62
CA LYS A 19 -14.65 -12.26 8.71
C LYS A 19 -14.84 -11.61 7.34
N SER A 20 -14.13 -12.08 6.31
CA SER A 20 -14.25 -11.65 4.93
C SER A 20 -13.95 -12.80 3.96
N VAL A 21 -14.42 -12.69 2.72
CA VAL A 21 -14.02 -13.60 1.63
C VAL A 21 -12.58 -13.28 1.26
N LEU A 22 -11.68 -14.27 1.30
CA LEU A 22 -10.28 -14.10 0.93
C LEU A 22 -10.05 -14.51 -0.52
N VAL A 23 -9.45 -13.64 -1.32
CA VAL A 23 -9.07 -13.93 -2.71
C VAL A 23 -7.58 -13.66 -2.91
N PHE A 24 -6.86 -14.68 -3.36
CA PHE A 24 -5.51 -14.56 -3.85
C PHE A 24 -5.53 -14.14 -5.32
N LEU A 25 -4.87 -13.03 -5.62
CA LEU A 25 -4.58 -12.54 -6.95
C LEU A 25 -3.20 -13.06 -7.37
N LEU A 26 -3.14 -13.81 -8.47
CA LEU A 26 -1.89 -14.37 -8.98
C LEU A 26 -1.72 -14.09 -10.47
N THR A 27 -0.46 -14.03 -10.89
CA THR A 27 -0.06 -14.00 -12.30
C THR A 27 0.62 -15.32 -12.67
N TYR A 28 0.05 -16.05 -13.63
CA TYR A 28 0.72 -17.20 -14.24
C TYR A 28 2.04 -16.78 -14.90
N GLY A 29 2.99 -17.72 -14.98
CA GLY A 29 4.31 -17.43 -15.57
C GLY A 29 5.28 -16.67 -14.66
N GLY A 30 4.88 -16.38 -13.41
CA GLY A 30 5.75 -15.74 -12.41
C GLY A 30 5.86 -14.23 -12.54
N GLY A 31 5.05 -13.60 -13.39
CA GLY A 31 4.96 -12.15 -13.59
C GLY A 31 4.32 -11.81 -14.94
N LEU A 32 4.21 -10.52 -15.24
CA LEU A 32 3.67 -10.00 -16.50
C LEU A 32 4.81 -9.68 -17.49
N VAL A 33 4.63 -10.07 -18.75
CA VAL A 33 5.60 -9.79 -19.82
C VAL A 33 5.20 -8.56 -20.64
N GLY A 34 6.14 -8.05 -21.45
CA GLY A 34 5.93 -6.87 -22.28
C GLY A 34 4.67 -6.98 -23.14
N GLY A 35 3.73 -6.05 -22.93
CA GLY A 35 2.48 -5.97 -23.69
C GLY A 35 1.28 -6.66 -23.06
N ASP A 36 1.47 -7.46 -21.99
CA ASP A 36 0.35 -8.07 -21.27
C ASP A 36 -0.66 -7.03 -20.79
N GLN A 37 -1.95 -7.37 -20.92
CA GLN A 37 -3.08 -6.53 -20.53
C GLN A 37 -3.97 -7.31 -19.57
N VAL A 38 -4.07 -6.84 -18.33
CA VAL A 38 -4.96 -7.44 -17.32
C VAL A 38 -6.06 -6.44 -17.00
N HIS A 39 -7.32 -6.89 -17.14
CA HIS A 39 -8.49 -6.13 -16.72
C HIS A 39 -9.29 -6.96 -15.72
N LEU A 40 -9.45 -6.44 -14.50
CA LEU A 40 -10.18 -7.09 -13.42
C LEU A 40 -11.30 -6.16 -12.92
N THR A 41 -12.53 -6.67 -12.95
CA THR A 41 -13.69 -6.00 -12.38
C THR A 41 -14.19 -6.81 -11.18
N ILE A 42 -14.47 -6.11 -10.09
CA ILE A 42 -14.92 -6.69 -8.82
C ILE A 42 -16.16 -5.93 -8.35
N ASP A 43 -17.26 -6.65 -8.16
CA ASP A 43 -18.47 -6.11 -7.55
C ASP A 43 -18.67 -6.73 -6.17
N VAL A 44 -18.39 -5.95 -5.13
CA VAL A 44 -18.60 -6.35 -3.74
C VAL A 44 -20.06 -6.05 -3.38
N LYS A 45 -20.84 -7.11 -3.17
CA LYS A 45 -22.29 -7.03 -2.94
C LYS A 45 -22.63 -6.39 -1.58
N PRO A 46 -23.88 -5.92 -1.37
CA PRO A 46 -24.25 -5.22 -0.15
C PRO A 46 -23.85 -6.02 1.11
N HIS A 47 -23.30 -5.32 2.11
CA HIS A 47 -22.82 -5.90 3.37
C HIS A 47 -21.68 -6.93 3.26
N ALA A 48 -21.21 -7.27 2.05
CA ALA A 48 -20.11 -8.22 1.88
C ALA A 48 -18.77 -7.55 2.20
N LYS A 49 -17.84 -8.37 2.71
CA LYS A 49 -16.46 -7.97 2.97
C LYS A 49 -15.53 -8.84 2.15
N LEU A 50 -14.61 -8.21 1.43
CA LEU A 50 -13.65 -8.88 0.57
C LEU A 50 -12.23 -8.51 0.99
N SER A 51 -11.37 -9.51 1.14
CA SER A 51 -9.93 -9.34 1.28
C SER A 51 -9.24 -9.85 0.04
N ILE A 52 -8.36 -9.04 -0.52
CA ILE A 52 -7.54 -9.39 -1.68
C ILE A 52 -6.08 -9.30 -1.28
N VAL A 53 -5.37 -10.39 -1.53
CA VAL A 53 -3.95 -10.58 -1.23
C VAL A 53 -3.27 -11.16 -2.47
N THR A 54 -1.96 -11.17 -2.51
CA THR A 54 -1.19 -11.80 -3.61
C THR A 54 -0.38 -12.97 -3.09
N GLN A 55 0.06 -13.84 -4.00
CA GLN A 55 1.09 -14.83 -3.69
C GLN A 55 2.45 -14.32 -4.16
N GLY A 56 3.05 -13.42 -3.40
CA GLY A 56 4.32 -12.80 -3.73
C GLY A 56 4.17 -11.62 -4.70
N HIS A 57 5.31 -11.02 -5.03
CA HIS A 57 5.37 -9.76 -5.77
C HIS A 57 4.81 -9.92 -7.19
N THR A 58 4.07 -8.91 -7.67
CA THR A 58 3.72 -8.81 -9.09
C THR A 58 4.95 -8.37 -9.87
N LYS A 59 5.65 -9.33 -10.48
CA LYS A 59 6.88 -9.06 -11.24
C LYS A 59 6.54 -8.54 -12.61
N ILE A 60 7.17 -7.45 -13.03
CA ILE A 60 7.03 -6.92 -14.38
C ILE A 60 8.34 -7.15 -15.12
N PHE A 61 8.31 -8.00 -16.12
CA PHE A 61 9.49 -8.32 -16.92
C PHE A 61 9.85 -7.15 -17.85
N LYS A 62 11.08 -7.21 -18.37
CA LYS A 62 11.58 -6.24 -19.36
C LYS A 62 10.63 -6.15 -20.55
N SER A 63 10.48 -4.94 -21.08
CA SER A 63 9.84 -4.74 -22.38
C SER A 63 10.89 -4.74 -23.48
N ALA A 64 10.52 -5.18 -24.69
CA ALA A 64 11.45 -5.15 -25.83
C ALA A 64 11.77 -3.70 -26.25
N THR A 65 10.79 -2.81 -26.09
CA THR A 65 10.88 -1.40 -26.45
C THR A 65 10.07 -0.56 -25.44
N ARG A 66 10.27 0.77 -25.43
CA ARG A 66 9.54 1.66 -24.50
C ARG A 66 8.05 1.81 -24.83
N ASP A 67 7.65 1.56 -26.07
CA ASP A 67 6.27 1.67 -26.57
C ASP A 67 5.40 0.43 -26.27
N ILE A 68 6.01 -0.72 -25.98
CA ILE A 68 5.29 -1.91 -25.55
C ILE A 68 5.02 -1.80 -24.05
N ILE A 69 3.79 -1.40 -23.70
CA ILE A 69 3.37 -1.13 -22.33
C ILE A 69 2.58 -2.31 -21.77
N THR A 70 3.06 -2.89 -20.68
CA THR A 70 2.28 -3.84 -19.86
C THR A 70 1.29 -3.07 -18.99
N ARG A 71 0.03 -3.48 -18.95
CA ARG A 71 -1.02 -2.74 -18.21
C ARG A 71 -1.83 -3.64 -17.30
N GLN A 72 -2.19 -3.09 -16.14
CA GLN A 72 -3.13 -3.68 -15.21
C GLN A 72 -4.20 -2.67 -14.82
N GLN A 73 -5.45 -3.04 -15.02
CA GLN A 73 -6.62 -2.24 -14.70
C GLN A 73 -7.49 -3.00 -13.69
N LEU A 74 -7.78 -2.34 -12.58
CA LEU A 74 -8.68 -2.84 -11.54
C LEU A 74 -9.85 -1.88 -11.37
N HIS A 75 -11.07 -2.38 -11.52
CA HIS A 75 -12.29 -1.64 -11.20
C HIS A 75 -13.04 -2.35 -10.08
N VAL A 76 -13.22 -1.68 -8.95
CA VAL A 76 -13.94 -2.22 -7.80
C VAL A 76 -15.17 -1.37 -7.51
N THR A 77 -16.35 -1.98 -7.51
CA THR A 77 -17.60 -1.38 -7.04
C THR A 77 -17.92 -1.92 -5.66
N LEU A 78 -18.03 -1.04 -4.67
CA LEU A 78 -18.52 -1.35 -3.35
C LEU A 78 -19.99 -0.94 -3.26
N GLU A 79 -20.87 -1.94 -3.19
CA GLU A 79 -22.28 -1.72 -2.91
C GLU A 79 -22.51 -1.23 -1.46
N ALA A 80 -23.75 -0.90 -1.12
CA ALA A 80 -24.08 -0.32 0.18
C ALA A 80 -23.55 -1.16 1.35
N ASN A 81 -22.87 -0.51 2.30
CA ASN A 81 -22.27 -1.13 3.48
C ASN A 81 -21.27 -2.28 3.19
N SER A 82 -20.76 -2.37 1.96
CA SER A 82 -19.76 -3.37 1.59
C SER A 82 -18.33 -2.85 1.77
N SER A 83 -17.35 -3.74 1.86
CA SER A 83 -15.97 -3.32 2.09
C SER A 83 -14.94 -4.18 1.40
N VAL A 84 -13.81 -3.55 1.07
CA VAL A 84 -12.65 -4.24 0.51
C VAL A 84 -11.38 -3.86 1.27
N CYS A 85 -10.59 -4.88 1.58
CA CYS A 85 -9.22 -4.76 2.07
C CYS A 85 -8.29 -5.35 1.01
N LEU A 86 -7.55 -4.50 0.31
CA LEU A 86 -6.57 -4.88 -0.71
C LEU A 86 -5.18 -4.55 -0.17
N LEU A 87 -4.52 -5.55 0.40
CA LEU A 87 -3.16 -5.48 0.94
C LEU A 87 -2.27 -6.49 0.21
N PRO A 88 -1.87 -6.20 -1.05
CA PRO A 88 -1.02 -7.09 -1.84
C PRO A 88 0.47 -6.94 -1.46
N ASP A 89 1.31 -7.87 -1.91
CA ASP A 89 2.75 -7.67 -2.07
C ASP A 89 3.02 -6.55 -3.10
N PRO A 90 4.21 -5.90 -3.07
CA PRO A 90 4.48 -4.80 -3.97
C PRO A 90 4.70 -5.24 -5.40
N VAL A 91 4.48 -4.32 -6.33
CA VAL A 91 4.89 -4.48 -7.73
C VAL A 91 6.42 -4.46 -7.78
N GLN A 92 7.01 -5.39 -8.52
CA GLN A 92 8.46 -5.50 -8.73
C GLN A 92 8.81 -5.29 -10.20
N PRO A 93 9.04 -4.03 -10.63
CA PRO A 93 9.48 -3.74 -11.98
C PRO A 93 10.93 -4.18 -12.17
N PHE A 94 11.21 -5.00 -13.18
CA PHE A 94 12.58 -5.38 -13.53
C PHE A 94 13.25 -4.29 -14.37
N GLU A 95 14.57 -4.37 -14.49
CA GLU A 95 15.31 -3.57 -15.47
C GLU A 95 14.62 -3.56 -16.85
N GLY A 96 14.43 -2.36 -17.40
CA GLY A 96 13.81 -2.17 -18.72
C GLY A 96 12.31 -2.43 -18.81
N SER A 97 11.59 -2.62 -17.70
CA SER A 97 10.13 -2.79 -17.73
C SER A 97 9.40 -1.47 -18.01
N VAL A 98 8.25 -1.53 -18.68
CA VAL A 98 7.32 -0.41 -18.87
C VAL A 98 5.94 -0.84 -18.38
N TYR A 99 5.43 -0.18 -17.35
CA TYR A 99 4.20 -0.61 -16.67
C TYR A 99 3.24 0.54 -16.37
N GLU A 100 1.95 0.29 -16.60
CA GLU A 100 0.87 1.17 -16.18
C GLU A 100 -0.18 0.42 -15.36
N GLN A 101 -0.40 0.90 -14.13
CA GLN A 101 -1.43 0.43 -13.23
C GLN A 101 -2.51 1.50 -13.06
N ARG A 102 -3.76 1.10 -13.23
CA ARG A 102 -4.92 1.94 -12.93
C ARG A 102 -5.90 1.19 -12.04
N GLN A 103 -6.21 1.74 -10.88
CA GLN A 103 -7.19 1.20 -9.96
C GLN A 103 -8.28 2.24 -9.70
N VAL A 104 -9.54 1.85 -9.89
CA VAL A 104 -10.71 2.71 -9.67
C VAL A 104 -11.63 2.04 -8.67
N PHE A 105 -11.94 2.73 -7.60
CA PHE A 105 -12.83 2.29 -6.54
C PHE A 105 -14.05 3.20 -6.52
N THR A 106 -15.24 2.61 -6.73
CA THR A 106 -16.52 3.33 -6.63
C THR A 106 -17.23 2.86 -5.38
N ILE A 107 -17.42 3.77 -4.42
CA ILE A 107 -17.91 3.49 -3.08
C ILE A 107 -19.32 4.03 -2.94
N LYS A 108 -20.29 3.14 -2.68
CA LYS A 108 -21.66 3.53 -2.29
C LYS A 108 -21.74 3.80 -0.80
N GLU A 109 -22.88 4.31 -0.37
CA GLU A 109 -23.15 4.68 1.03
C GLU A 109 -22.78 3.56 2.02
N GLY A 110 -22.07 3.94 3.09
CA GLY A 110 -21.58 3.02 4.11
C GLY A 110 -20.40 2.13 3.70
N GLY A 111 -19.94 2.21 2.44
CA GLY A 111 -18.84 1.39 1.95
C GLY A 111 -17.48 1.76 2.58
N SER A 112 -16.57 0.79 2.69
CA SER A 112 -15.22 1.01 3.25
C SER A 112 -14.10 0.40 2.39
N LEU A 113 -13.00 1.14 2.25
CA LEU A 113 -11.82 0.80 1.46
C LEU A 113 -10.57 0.86 2.33
N CYS A 114 -9.80 -0.23 2.33
CA CYS A 114 -8.39 -0.26 2.71
C CYS A 114 -7.59 -0.70 1.49
N LEU A 115 -6.71 0.15 0.97
CA LEU A 115 -5.91 -0.12 -0.23
C LEU A 115 -4.44 0.20 0.06
N LEU A 116 -3.57 -0.78 -0.13
CA LEU A 116 -2.13 -0.57 -0.22
C LEU A 116 -1.69 -0.71 -1.68
N ASP A 117 -1.14 0.36 -2.24
CA ASP A 117 -0.47 0.35 -3.54
C ASP A 117 1.00 0.75 -3.36
N TRP A 118 1.91 -0.10 -3.78
CA TRP A 118 3.34 0.05 -3.52
C TRP A 118 4.20 -0.66 -4.55
N VAL A 119 5.35 -0.07 -4.82
CA VAL A 119 6.30 -0.46 -5.86
C VAL A 119 7.71 -0.52 -5.29
N SER A 120 8.41 -1.60 -5.62
CA SER A 120 9.82 -1.80 -5.24
C SER A 120 10.78 -1.30 -6.31
N ALA A 121 12.04 -1.12 -5.94
CA ALA A 121 13.11 -0.70 -6.84
C ALA A 121 13.49 -1.76 -7.88
N GLY A 122 12.91 -2.95 -7.82
CA GLY A 122 13.22 -4.07 -8.69
C GLY A 122 13.94 -5.18 -7.96
N ARG A 123 14.91 -5.82 -8.62
CA ARG A 123 15.64 -6.98 -8.09
C ARG A 123 16.96 -6.53 -7.46
N THR A 124 16.88 -5.98 -6.26
CA THR A 124 18.04 -5.40 -5.56
C THR A 124 19.12 -6.43 -5.27
N ALA A 125 18.76 -7.69 -5.04
CA ALA A 125 19.71 -8.82 -4.95
C ALA A 125 20.49 -9.09 -6.25
N ARG A 126 20.04 -8.56 -7.40
CA ARG A 126 20.75 -8.61 -8.69
C ARG A 126 21.41 -7.27 -9.06
N GLY A 127 21.43 -6.31 -8.15
CA GLY A 127 21.95 -4.96 -8.39
C GLY A 127 20.99 -4.03 -9.15
N GLU A 128 19.72 -4.40 -9.29
CA GLU A 128 18.72 -3.57 -9.95
C GLU A 128 18.07 -2.62 -8.94
N TYR A 129 18.20 -1.30 -9.17
CA TYR A 129 17.66 -0.25 -8.32
C TYR A 129 17.01 0.85 -9.17
N TRP A 130 15.69 0.79 -9.30
CA TRP A 130 14.88 1.69 -10.14
C TRP A 130 15.34 1.70 -11.62
N ASP A 131 15.80 0.54 -12.12
CA ASP A 131 16.31 0.38 -13.49
C ASP A 131 15.23 0.11 -14.55
N LEU A 132 13.97 0.20 -14.15
CA LEU A 132 12.83 0.23 -15.05
C LEU A 132 12.97 1.31 -16.14
N HIS A 133 12.16 1.21 -17.19
CA HIS A 133 11.99 2.29 -18.16
C HIS A 133 10.93 3.28 -17.67
N ALA A 134 9.74 2.81 -17.32
CA ALA A 134 8.69 3.64 -16.73
C ALA A 134 7.72 2.81 -15.89
N TRP A 135 7.24 3.38 -14.80
CA TRP A 135 6.16 2.85 -13.98
C TRP A 135 5.18 3.99 -13.68
N SER A 136 3.91 3.77 -13.96
CA SER A 136 2.83 4.73 -13.71
C SER A 136 1.73 4.06 -12.91
N GLY A 137 1.53 4.47 -11.66
CA GLY A 137 0.43 4.02 -10.81
C GLY A 137 -0.61 5.11 -10.63
N ARG A 138 -1.89 4.76 -10.83
CA ARG A 138 -3.02 5.67 -10.60
C ARG A 138 -4.12 5.00 -9.79
N ASN A 139 -4.44 5.61 -8.65
CA ASN A 139 -5.56 5.22 -7.79
C ASN A 139 -6.63 6.30 -7.82
N GLU A 140 -7.88 5.93 -8.12
CA GLU A 140 -9.02 6.84 -8.08
C GLU A 140 -10.09 6.30 -7.12
N VAL A 141 -10.52 7.13 -6.16
CA VAL A 141 -11.62 6.82 -5.24
C VAL A 141 -12.79 7.75 -5.53
N TRP A 142 -13.92 7.15 -5.86
CA TRP A 142 -15.16 7.83 -6.21
C TRP A 142 -16.24 7.50 -5.19
N ALA A 143 -17.04 8.49 -4.81
CA ALA A 143 -18.30 8.29 -4.09
C ALA A 143 -19.47 8.37 -5.06
N THR A 144 -20.45 7.48 -4.87
CA THR A 144 -21.73 7.51 -5.57
C THR A 144 -22.87 7.20 -4.58
N GLY A 145 -24.08 7.65 -4.88
CA GLY A 145 -25.25 7.49 -4.02
C GLY A 145 -26.53 7.77 -4.79
N PRO A 146 -27.71 7.46 -4.22
CA PRO A 146 -29.00 7.60 -4.91
C PRO A 146 -29.20 8.99 -5.54
N ASP A 147 -28.75 10.03 -4.84
CA ASP A 147 -28.88 11.44 -5.25
C ASP A 147 -27.53 12.12 -5.55
N LEU A 148 -26.43 11.36 -5.58
CA LEU A 148 -25.08 11.89 -5.78
C LEU A 148 -24.61 11.60 -7.21
N LYS A 149 -24.37 12.66 -7.99
CA LYS A 149 -23.52 12.54 -9.19
C LYS A 149 -22.15 12.01 -8.75
N ASN A 150 -21.62 11.02 -9.49
CA ASN A 150 -20.32 10.42 -9.20
C ASN A 150 -19.27 11.49 -8.90
N ARG A 151 -18.73 11.46 -7.67
CA ARG A 151 -17.81 12.46 -7.15
C ARG A 151 -16.44 11.85 -6.91
N LEU A 152 -15.41 12.40 -7.55
CA LEU A 152 -14.02 12.04 -7.27
C LEU A 152 -13.61 12.57 -5.88
N LEU A 153 -13.30 11.66 -4.96
CA LEU A 153 -12.78 11.97 -3.64
C LEU A 153 -11.26 12.13 -3.65
N LEU A 154 -10.57 11.17 -4.27
CA LEU A 154 -9.10 11.12 -4.30
C LEU A 154 -8.63 10.64 -5.68
N ARG A 155 -7.56 11.27 -6.18
CA ARG A 155 -6.72 10.73 -7.25
C ARG A 155 -5.28 10.78 -6.79
N ASP A 156 -4.66 9.62 -6.62
CA ASP A 156 -3.21 9.49 -6.48
C ASP A 156 -2.63 9.09 -7.84
N ASN A 157 -1.60 9.80 -8.30
CA ASN A 157 -0.97 9.55 -9.59
C ASN A 157 0.54 9.65 -9.42
N VAL A 158 1.21 8.50 -9.43
CA VAL A 158 2.65 8.37 -9.17
C VAL A 158 3.33 7.94 -10.45
N LEU A 159 4.30 8.74 -10.88
CA LEU A 159 5.07 8.52 -12.11
C LEU A 159 6.53 8.33 -11.73
N LEU A 160 7.06 7.15 -12.03
CA LEU A 160 8.46 6.81 -11.86
C LEU A 160 9.06 6.61 -13.24
N ASP A 161 9.86 7.59 -13.66
CA ASP A 161 10.55 7.56 -14.93
C ASP A 161 12.00 7.11 -14.73
N GLY A 162 12.39 6.07 -15.47
CA GLY A 162 13.74 5.55 -15.53
C GLY A 162 14.63 6.29 -16.53
N GLU A 163 14.36 7.57 -16.77
CA GLU A 163 15.26 8.46 -17.52
C GLU A 163 16.63 8.57 -16.86
N THR A 164 17.64 8.70 -17.71
CA THR A 164 19.03 8.81 -17.33
C THR A 164 19.46 10.27 -17.51
N ASN A 165 20.15 10.84 -16.52
CA ASN A 165 20.71 12.17 -16.63
C ASN A 165 21.97 12.17 -17.54
N THR A 166 22.54 13.36 -17.79
CA THR A 166 23.76 13.52 -18.60
C THR A 166 24.99 12.79 -18.04
N ALA A 167 24.98 12.43 -16.76
CA ALA A 167 26.04 11.68 -16.09
C ALA A 167 25.85 10.15 -16.16
N GLY A 168 24.80 9.66 -16.83
CA GLY A 168 24.54 8.22 -16.94
C GLY A 168 23.78 7.62 -15.75
N GLU A 169 23.30 8.43 -14.81
CA GLU A 169 22.56 7.96 -13.63
C GLU A 169 21.03 8.05 -13.82
N LYS A 170 20.32 7.05 -13.30
CA LYS A 170 18.85 7.05 -13.25
C LYS A 170 18.34 8.17 -12.33
N VAL A 171 17.56 9.11 -12.88
CA VAL A 171 17.04 10.26 -12.13
C VAL A 171 16.17 9.81 -10.95
N VAL A 172 15.32 8.80 -11.15
CA VAL A 172 14.48 8.22 -10.10
C VAL A 172 15.31 7.65 -8.94
N ARG A 173 16.41 6.94 -9.23
CA ARG A 173 17.29 6.37 -8.20
C ARG A 173 17.86 7.46 -7.30
N HIS A 174 18.33 8.56 -7.88
CA HIS A 174 18.83 9.70 -7.11
C HIS A 174 17.73 10.36 -6.26
N LYS A 175 16.53 10.54 -6.81
CA LYS A 175 15.37 11.10 -6.08
C LYS A 175 14.94 10.25 -4.89
N MET A 176 15.03 8.92 -5.02
CA MET A 176 14.65 7.98 -3.96
C MET A 176 15.64 7.92 -2.80
N ARG A 177 16.85 8.50 -2.93
CA ARG A 177 17.81 8.63 -1.82
C ARG A 177 18.07 7.33 -1.03
N GLY A 178 18.12 6.19 -1.73
CA GLY A 178 18.36 4.88 -1.12
C GLY A 178 17.11 4.11 -0.71
N LEU A 179 15.92 4.72 -0.76
CA LEU A 179 14.66 4.03 -0.56
C LEU A 179 14.43 3.03 -1.71
N GLN A 180 14.12 1.79 -1.36
CA GLN A 180 13.90 0.69 -2.30
C GLN A 180 12.43 0.31 -2.44
N ILE A 181 11.54 0.93 -1.66
CA ILE A 181 10.10 0.79 -1.78
C ILE A 181 9.47 2.17 -1.64
N PHE A 182 8.42 2.41 -2.42
CA PHE A 182 7.54 3.55 -2.27
C PHE A 182 6.09 3.04 -2.24
N GLY A 183 5.30 3.51 -1.28
CA GLY A 183 3.94 3.05 -1.08
C GLY A 183 2.95 4.15 -0.70
N THR A 184 1.70 3.91 -1.06
CA THR A 184 0.52 4.70 -0.73
C THR A 184 -0.52 3.77 -0.11
N LEU A 185 -0.85 3.98 1.17
CA LEU A 185 -2.02 3.38 1.83
C LEU A 185 -3.18 4.39 1.78
N ILE A 186 -4.34 3.94 1.30
CA ILE A 186 -5.57 4.73 1.20
C ILE A 186 -6.65 4.08 2.04
N LEU A 187 -7.21 4.84 2.98
CA LEU A 187 -8.30 4.45 3.85
C LEU A 187 -9.51 5.35 3.60
N ASN A 188 -10.69 4.76 3.44
CA ASN A 188 -11.94 5.51 3.33
C ASN A 188 -13.11 4.70 3.90
N GLY A 189 -14.04 5.35 4.59
CA GLY A 189 -15.27 4.73 5.07
C GLY A 189 -15.24 4.29 6.55
N PRO A 190 -16.41 3.97 7.12
CA PRO A 190 -16.61 3.83 8.55
C PRO A 190 -15.84 2.67 9.18
N LEU A 191 -15.65 1.55 8.47
CA LEU A 191 -14.98 0.37 9.03
C LEU A 191 -13.48 0.54 9.21
N VAL A 192 -12.87 1.57 8.62
CA VAL A 192 -11.42 1.84 8.70
C VAL A 192 -11.12 3.20 9.34
N ASP A 193 -12.13 3.91 9.83
CA ASP A 193 -11.98 5.27 10.37
C ASP A 193 -11.13 5.30 11.64
N LYS A 194 -11.23 4.24 12.48
CA LYS A 194 -10.39 4.09 13.67
C LYS A 194 -8.89 3.97 13.31
N LEU A 195 -8.56 3.10 12.35
CA LEU A 195 -7.20 2.99 11.80
C LEU A 195 -6.72 4.31 11.18
N ALA A 196 -7.59 4.97 10.42
CA ALA A 196 -7.27 6.26 9.81
C ALA A 196 -6.98 7.34 10.87
N GLY A 197 -7.76 7.39 11.95
CA GLY A 197 -7.55 8.28 13.08
C GLY A 197 -6.24 8.00 13.81
N PHE A 198 -5.94 6.72 14.06
CA PHE A 198 -4.69 6.26 14.67
C PHE A 198 -3.46 6.68 13.85
N LEU A 199 -3.45 6.42 12.54
CA LEU A 199 -2.33 6.80 11.68
C LEU A 199 -2.12 8.32 11.66
N MET A 200 -3.20 9.10 11.65
CA MET A 200 -3.12 10.56 11.73
C MET A 200 -2.59 11.04 13.09
N SER A 201 -2.96 10.39 14.20
CA SER A 201 -2.43 10.74 15.53
C SER A 201 -0.96 10.37 15.66
N GLU A 202 -0.54 9.20 15.17
CA GLU A 202 0.88 8.80 15.15
C GLU A 202 1.71 9.74 14.29
N PHE A 203 1.18 10.19 13.14
CA PHE A 203 1.86 11.15 12.29
C PHE A 203 2.00 12.51 12.98
N ALA A 204 0.95 12.99 13.66
CA ALA A 204 0.98 14.24 14.40
C ALA A 204 1.94 14.20 15.61
N ALA A 205 2.19 13.01 16.16
CA ALA A 205 3.11 12.78 17.26
C ALA A 205 4.58 12.63 16.82
N LEU A 206 4.89 12.63 15.51
CA LEU A 206 6.27 12.54 15.03
C LEU A 206 7.11 13.72 15.54
N PRO A 207 8.39 13.50 15.92
CA PRO A 207 9.30 14.57 16.27
C PRO A 207 9.43 15.58 15.12
N ARG A 208 9.05 16.84 15.37
CA ARG A 208 9.18 17.88 14.34
C ARG A 208 10.65 18.18 14.06
N ILE A 209 10.99 18.41 12.80
CA ILE A 209 12.33 18.85 12.39
C ILE A 209 12.70 20.10 13.19
N GLY A 210 13.79 20.02 13.97
CA GLY A 210 14.27 21.10 14.84
C GLY A 210 13.83 21.02 16.31
N ALA A 211 12.96 20.08 16.69
CA ALA A 211 12.66 19.78 18.09
C ALA A 211 13.86 19.06 18.72
N ARG A 212 14.87 19.82 19.16
CA ARG A 212 15.94 19.30 20.00
C ARG A 212 15.36 18.90 21.35
N ASP A 213 15.53 17.64 21.73
CA ASP A 213 15.33 17.23 23.12
C ASP A 213 16.49 17.81 23.95
N PHE A 214 16.23 18.93 24.61
CA PHE A 214 17.20 19.64 25.46
C PHE A 214 17.39 18.97 26.84
N ARG A 215 16.77 17.80 27.09
CA ARG A 215 16.97 17.06 28.34
C ARG A 215 18.37 16.43 28.37
N SER A 216 19.05 16.60 29.51
CA SER A 216 20.32 15.91 29.80
C SER A 216 20.12 14.39 29.89
N ASP A 217 21.18 13.63 29.62
CA ASP A 217 21.14 12.16 29.69
C ASP A 217 20.74 11.65 31.08
N GLU A 218 21.08 12.39 32.14
CA GLU A 218 20.61 12.12 33.52
C GLU A 218 19.09 12.30 33.71
N LYS A 219 18.47 13.28 33.03
CA LYS A 219 17.01 13.46 33.05
C LYS A 219 16.31 12.37 32.26
N LYS A 220 16.90 11.94 31.14
CA LYS A 220 16.40 10.78 30.37
C LYS A 220 16.48 9.49 31.18
N GLN A 221 17.52 9.31 31.99
CA GLN A 221 17.68 8.17 32.92
C GLN A 221 16.73 8.22 34.13
N ARG A 222 16.36 9.41 34.63
CA ARG A 222 15.35 9.54 35.70
C ARG A 222 13.93 9.29 35.19
N ASP A 223 13.58 9.82 34.02
CA ASP A 223 12.26 9.61 33.41
C ASP A 223 12.03 8.14 33.00
N SER A 224 13.10 7.38 32.75
CA SER A 224 13.01 5.93 32.47
C SER A 224 12.64 5.09 33.70
N GLY A 225 12.59 5.67 34.89
CA GLY A 225 12.03 5.07 36.10
C GLY A 225 10.51 5.23 36.25
N MET A 226 9.84 6.02 35.40
CA MET A 226 8.38 6.06 35.34
C MET A 226 7.85 4.87 34.54
N THR A 227 6.83 4.19 35.07
CA THR A 227 6.08 3.17 34.33
C THR A 227 5.38 3.83 33.14
N LEU A 228 5.95 3.69 31.95
CA LEU A 228 5.33 4.14 30.70
C LEU A 228 4.05 3.33 30.45
N SER A 229 3.06 3.97 29.84
CA SER A 229 1.91 3.23 29.33
C SER A 229 2.36 2.23 28.25
N ARG A 230 1.54 1.19 28.00
CA ARG A 230 1.79 0.23 26.90
C ARG A 230 1.95 0.96 25.56
N GLU A 231 1.09 1.96 25.33
CA GLU A 231 1.05 2.75 24.11
C GLU A 231 2.29 3.63 23.93
N ASP A 232 2.73 4.30 25.00
CA ASP A 232 3.95 5.12 24.95
C ASP A 232 5.20 4.25 24.75
N SER A 233 5.24 3.09 25.40
CA SER A 233 6.34 2.12 25.24
C SER A 233 6.43 1.64 23.79
N TRP A 234 5.29 1.26 23.21
CA TRP A 234 5.22 0.84 21.81
C TRP A 234 5.61 1.98 20.85
N ARG A 235 5.11 3.20 21.08
CA ARG A 235 5.43 4.37 20.24
C ARG A 235 6.93 4.67 20.27
N ILE A 236 7.58 4.62 21.42
CA ILE A 236 9.03 4.82 21.54
C ILE A 236 9.79 3.76 20.74
N GLN A 237 9.40 2.49 20.84
CA GLN A 237 10.01 1.39 20.08
C GLN A 237 9.83 1.58 18.57
N ARG A 238 8.62 1.92 18.12
CA ARG A 238 8.32 2.23 16.71
C ARG A 238 9.19 3.38 16.21
N LEU A 239 9.26 4.50 16.93
CA LEU A 239 10.04 5.67 16.51
C LEU A 239 11.53 5.35 16.40
N GLN A 240 12.04 4.52 17.31
CA GLN A 240 13.41 4.02 17.23
C GLN A 240 13.61 3.13 16.00
N GLN A 241 12.68 2.22 15.70
CA GLN A 241 12.70 1.41 14.49
C GLN A 241 12.69 2.27 13.22
N GLU A 242 11.80 3.26 13.12
CA GLU A 242 11.72 4.16 11.97
C GLU A 242 13.04 4.88 11.70
N LYS A 243 13.76 5.25 12.77
CA LYS A 243 15.07 5.88 12.69
C LYS A 243 16.17 4.89 12.28
N ASP A 244 16.19 3.70 12.88
CA ASP A 244 17.23 2.69 12.62
C ASP A 244 17.11 2.08 11.21
N GLU A 245 15.89 2.00 10.70
CA GLU A 245 15.58 1.47 9.38
C GLU A 245 15.34 2.55 8.32
N ASP A 246 15.62 3.83 8.60
CA ASP A 246 15.43 4.97 7.69
C ASP A 246 14.05 5.02 7.00
N ILE A 247 12.99 4.69 7.76
CA ILE A 247 11.62 4.69 7.28
C ILE A 247 11.09 6.13 7.25
N LEU A 248 10.61 6.55 6.09
CA LEU A 248 10.00 7.86 5.90
C LEU A 248 8.53 7.69 5.59
N TRP A 249 7.68 8.43 6.28
CA TRP A 249 6.25 8.42 5.99
C TRP A 249 5.55 9.75 6.29
N SER A 250 4.39 9.93 5.70
CA SER A 250 3.51 11.07 5.92
C SER A 250 2.05 10.67 5.83
N ALA A 251 1.17 11.39 6.52
CA ALA A 251 -0.26 11.16 6.49
C ALA A 251 -1.04 12.45 6.21
N ALA A 252 -2.11 12.35 5.42
CA ALA A 252 -2.99 13.47 5.12
C ALA A 252 -4.44 13.01 4.93
N LYS A 253 -5.40 13.91 5.20
CA LYS A 253 -6.83 13.69 4.95
C LYS A 253 -7.29 14.52 3.75
N VAL A 254 -7.92 13.87 2.78
CA VAL A 254 -8.42 14.47 1.53
C VAL A 254 -9.83 13.97 1.28
N ARG A 255 -10.83 14.85 1.41
CA ARG A 255 -12.25 14.57 1.09
C ARG A 255 -12.78 13.24 1.65
N GLY A 256 -12.45 12.95 2.92
CA GLY A 256 -12.88 11.73 3.60
C GLY A 256 -11.96 10.52 3.38
N CYS A 257 -10.97 10.60 2.48
CA CYS A 257 -9.89 9.62 2.38
C CYS A 257 -8.74 10.02 3.29
N THR A 258 -8.17 9.08 4.04
CA THR A 258 -6.86 9.22 4.67
C THR A 258 -5.83 8.56 3.76
N VAL A 259 -4.75 9.28 3.46
CA VAL A 259 -3.67 8.83 2.58
C VAL A 259 -2.39 8.84 3.39
N VAL A 260 -1.73 7.69 3.46
CA VAL A 260 -0.40 7.54 4.05
C VAL A 260 0.58 7.21 2.94
N LYS A 261 1.60 8.05 2.77
CA LYS A 261 2.71 7.78 1.85
C LYS A 261 3.94 7.40 2.63
N PHE A 262 4.64 6.37 2.20
CA PHE A 262 5.85 5.90 2.86
C PHE A 262 6.90 5.42 1.88
N GLY A 263 8.14 5.37 2.36
CA GLY A 263 9.23 4.66 1.71
C GLY A 263 10.19 4.09 2.75
N ALA A 264 10.87 3.02 2.37
CA ALA A 264 11.84 2.34 3.22
C ALA A 264 13.03 1.83 2.40
N PRO A 265 14.19 1.56 3.03
CA PRO A 265 15.36 0.99 2.36
C PRO A 265 15.17 -0.46 1.93
N THR A 266 14.22 -1.20 2.50
CA THR A 266 13.89 -2.58 2.07
C THR A 266 12.39 -2.82 2.08
N VAL A 267 11.93 -3.80 1.30
CA VAL A 267 10.54 -4.24 1.32
C VAL A 267 10.17 -4.81 2.70
N GLU A 268 11.09 -5.53 3.33
CA GLU A 268 10.88 -6.16 4.63
C GLU A 268 10.68 -5.12 5.74
N SER A 269 11.55 -4.11 5.80
CA SER A 269 11.41 -2.98 6.72
C SER A 269 10.03 -2.32 6.63
N ALA A 270 9.56 -2.08 5.42
CA ALA A 270 8.25 -1.48 5.18
C ALA A 270 7.10 -2.41 5.58
N ARG A 271 7.24 -3.73 5.37
CA ARG A 271 6.25 -4.74 5.79
C ARG A 271 6.12 -4.80 7.31
N ILE A 272 7.25 -4.92 8.01
CA ILE A 272 7.28 -5.02 9.47
C ILE A 272 6.70 -3.75 10.08
N TRP A 273 7.12 -2.58 9.59
CA TRP A 273 6.60 -1.30 10.06
C TRP A 273 5.10 -1.14 9.80
N LEU A 274 4.66 -1.25 8.55
CA LEU A 274 3.26 -1.03 8.19
C LEU A 274 2.35 -2.08 8.86
N GLY A 275 2.79 -3.34 8.86
CA GLY A 275 2.13 -4.44 9.55
C GLY A 275 2.02 -4.20 11.05
N GLY A 276 3.10 -3.71 11.68
CA GLY A 276 3.12 -3.32 13.09
C GLY A 276 2.13 -2.21 13.40
N MET A 277 2.09 -1.16 12.59
CA MET A 277 1.10 -0.06 12.71
C MET A 277 -0.33 -0.56 12.63
N ILE A 278 -0.65 -1.39 11.62
CA ILE A 278 -2.00 -1.91 11.40
C ILE A 278 -2.41 -2.89 12.52
N ARG A 279 -1.48 -3.72 13.01
CA ARG A 279 -1.75 -4.68 14.10
C ARG A 279 -1.90 -4.03 15.46
N GLU A 280 -1.10 -3.00 15.76
CA GLU A 280 -1.22 -2.29 17.02
C GLU A 280 -2.62 -1.67 17.18
N GLU A 281 -3.17 -1.14 16.09
CA GLU A 281 -4.51 -0.59 16.11
C GLU A 281 -5.61 -1.68 16.04
N GLY A 282 -5.40 -2.71 15.22
CA GLY A 282 -6.18 -3.96 15.22
C GLY A 282 -7.43 -4.01 14.33
N THR A 283 -7.90 -2.88 13.76
CA THR A 283 -9.17 -2.82 13.01
C THR A 283 -9.21 -3.79 11.83
N ILE A 284 -8.11 -3.95 11.10
CA ILE A 284 -8.10 -4.80 9.90
C ILE A 284 -8.29 -6.27 10.27
N ALA A 285 -7.61 -6.76 11.30
CA ALA A 285 -7.78 -8.12 11.80
C ALA A 285 -9.20 -8.35 12.33
N GLU A 286 -9.77 -7.39 13.06
CA GLU A 286 -11.13 -7.47 13.60
C GLU A 286 -12.20 -7.53 12.49
N VAL A 287 -12.07 -6.65 11.48
CA VAL A 287 -13.08 -6.45 10.44
C VAL A 287 -12.97 -7.47 9.31
N PHE A 288 -11.75 -7.78 8.86
CA PHE A 288 -11.45 -8.59 7.68
C PHE A 288 -10.82 -9.94 7.99
N GLY A 289 -10.28 -10.13 9.20
CA GLY A 289 -9.61 -11.36 9.63
C GLY A 289 -8.10 -11.29 9.45
N GLU A 290 -7.36 -12.10 10.23
CA GLU A 290 -5.88 -12.16 10.22
C GLU A 290 -5.29 -12.46 8.83
N ASP A 291 -5.97 -13.30 8.04
CA ASP A 291 -5.48 -13.68 6.70
C ASP A 291 -5.40 -12.47 5.75
N SER A 292 -6.18 -11.40 5.99
CA SER A 292 -6.12 -10.17 5.18
C SER A 292 -4.78 -9.42 5.32
N LEU A 293 -4.00 -9.70 6.37
CA LEU A 293 -2.73 -9.05 6.68
C LEU A 293 -1.50 -9.82 6.16
N MET A 294 -1.68 -10.91 5.42
CA MET A 294 -0.57 -11.83 5.12
C MET A 294 0.59 -11.19 4.33
N CYS A 295 0.33 -10.23 3.44
CA CYS A 295 1.37 -9.57 2.65
C CYS A 295 2.08 -8.43 3.40
N VAL A 296 1.56 -8.06 4.57
CA VAL A 296 2.12 -7.07 5.50
C VAL A 296 2.39 -7.73 6.86
N ARG A 297 2.64 -9.04 6.85
CA ARG A 297 3.05 -9.79 8.04
C ARG A 297 4.54 -9.84 8.19
#